data_AF-J9DT88-F1
#
_entry.id   AF-J9DT88-F1
#
_cell.length_a   1.000
_cell.length_b   1.000
_cell.length_c   1.000
_cell.angle_alpha   90.00
_cell.angle_beta   90.00
_cell.angle_gamma   90.00
#
_symmetry.space_group_name_H-M   'P 1'
#
loop_
_entity.id
_entity.type
_entity.pdbx_description
1 polymer ?
#
loop_
_entity_poly.entity_id
_entity_poly.type
_entity_poly.pdbx_seq_one_letter_code
_entity_poly.pdbx_strand_id
1 'polypeptide(L)'
;VSVATYPFNRYPPYISAGAVLLSSQTIREMYYAIQHTKLYSYDDIYAGILAKSLKLTVKHNKNMRFWKAEVGVKEAKTLICAHGFEGKRLNSIYNKLRAEGIL
;
A
#
# COMPACT_ATOMS: atom_id res chain seq x y z
N VAL A 1 17.87 10.78 -3.94
CA VAL A 1 18.27 9.69 -4.86
C VAL A 1 19.20 10.28 -5.90
N SER A 2 20.31 9.59 -6.21
CA SER A 2 21.28 10.07 -7.20
C SER A 2 20.91 9.58 -8.61
N VAL A 3 21.40 10.26 -9.65
CA VAL A 3 21.22 9.86 -11.05
C VAL A 3 21.84 8.47 -11.31
N ALA A 4 22.94 8.14 -10.64
CA ALA A 4 23.56 6.82 -10.74
C ALA A 4 22.66 5.70 -10.19
N THR A 5 21.90 5.98 -9.13
CA THR A 5 20.96 5.02 -8.52
C THR A 5 19.65 4.92 -9.31
N TYR A 6 19.14 6.04 -9.82
CA TYR A 6 17.92 6.11 -10.62
C TYR A 6 18.08 7.16 -11.72
N PRO A 7 18.37 6.76 -12.98
CA PRO A 7 18.72 7.70 -14.04
C PRO A 7 17.52 8.41 -14.67
N PHE A 8 16.29 8.12 -14.22
CA PHE A 8 15.07 8.72 -14.76
C PHE A 8 14.66 9.96 -13.97
N ASN A 9 13.98 10.88 -14.65
CA ASN A 9 13.52 12.14 -14.08
C ASN A 9 12.33 12.02 -13.13
N ARG A 10 11.60 10.88 -13.12
CA ARG A 10 10.41 10.69 -12.29
C ARG A 10 10.17 9.23 -11.96
N TYR A 11 9.65 8.96 -10.77
CA TYR A 11 9.08 7.66 -10.43
C TYR A 11 7.79 7.38 -11.20
N PRO A 12 7.48 6.11 -11.51
CA PRO A 12 6.15 5.72 -11.95
C PRO A 12 5.12 5.98 -10.83
N PRO A 13 3.80 5.88 -11.11
CA PRO A 13 2.82 5.73 -10.04
C PRO A 13 3.25 4.59 -9.09
N TYR A 14 3.28 4.88 -7.79
CA TYR A 14 3.78 3.98 -6.76
C TYR A 14 2.85 3.99 -5.54
N ILE A 15 3.05 3.03 -4.64
CA ILE A 15 2.25 2.88 -3.41
C ILE A 15 2.70 3.97 -2.42
N SER A 16 1.77 4.71 -1.82
CA SER A 16 2.12 5.71 -0.80
C SER A 16 2.35 5.06 0.57
N ALA A 17 3.29 4.12 0.65
CA ALA A 17 3.55 3.28 1.83
C ALA A 17 2.28 2.64 2.45
N GLY A 18 2.43 1.99 3.62
CA GLY A 18 1.33 1.49 4.44
C GLY A 18 0.69 0.19 3.95
N ALA A 19 -0.02 0.22 2.82
CA ALA A 19 -0.74 -0.96 2.31
C ALA A 19 -1.02 -0.92 0.81
N VAL A 20 -1.12 -2.11 0.21
CA VAL A 20 -1.56 -2.33 -1.16
C VAL A 20 -2.40 -3.61 -1.22
N LEU A 21 -3.38 -3.66 -2.12
CA LEU A 21 -4.11 -4.88 -2.46
C LEU A 21 -3.67 -5.35 -3.83
N LEU A 22 -3.23 -6.60 -3.92
CA LEU A 22 -2.74 -7.22 -5.14
C LEU A 22 -3.52 -8.50 -5.41
N SER A 23 -3.82 -8.76 -6.69
CA SER A 23 -4.38 -10.06 -7.08
C SER A 23 -3.31 -11.15 -7.00
N SER A 24 -3.74 -12.40 -6.85
CA SER A 24 -2.84 -13.56 -6.89
C SER A 24 -2.05 -13.63 -8.21
N GLN A 25 -2.67 -13.23 -9.33
CA GLN A 25 -2.01 -13.12 -10.63
C GLN A 25 -0.90 -12.06 -10.61
N THR A 26 -1.21 -10.85 -10.12
CA THR A 26 -0.25 -9.75 -10.01
C THR A 26 0.97 -10.15 -9.18
N ILE A 27 0.76 -10.86 -8.07
CA ILE A 27 1.87 -11.35 -7.22
C ILE A 27 2.79 -12.28 -8.02
N ARG A 28 2.23 -13.22 -8.80
CA ARG A 28 3.02 -14.14 -9.63
C ARG A 28 3.79 -13.39 -10.72
N GLU A 29 3.15 -12.46 -11.41
CA GLU A 29 3.80 -11.66 -12.47
C GLU A 29 4.92 -10.79 -11.91
N MET A 30 4.69 -10.13 -10.77
CA MET A 30 5.72 -9.36 -10.08
C MET A 30 6.88 -10.24 -9.62
N TYR A 31 6.62 -11.45 -9.11
CA TYR A 31 7.67 -12.39 -8.73
C TYR A 31 8.63 -12.70 -9.89
N TYR A 32 8.11 -12.97 -11.09
CA TYR A 32 8.95 -13.17 -12.26
C TYR A 32 9.66 -11.88 -12.70
N ALA A 33 8.98 -10.73 -12.67
CA ALA A 33 9.59 -9.44 -13.04
C ALA A 33 10.76 -9.04 -12.13
N ILE A 34 10.71 -9.41 -10.84
CA ILE A 34 11.81 -9.15 -9.88
C ILE A 34 13.12 -9.81 -10.35
N GLN A 35 13.06 -10.97 -11.02
CA GLN A 35 14.27 -11.66 -11.51
C GLN A 35 14.95 -10.94 -12.67
N HIS A 36 14.23 -10.03 -13.34
CA HIS A 36 14.71 -9.28 -14.51
C HIS A 36 14.84 -7.78 -14.26
N THR A 37 14.58 -7.33 -13.03
CA THR A 37 14.60 -5.91 -12.67
C THR A 37 15.68 -5.67 -11.61
N LYS A 38 16.53 -4.67 -11.83
CA LYS A 38 17.53 -4.27 -10.84
C LYS A 38 16.83 -3.87 -9.54
N LEU A 39 17.24 -4.48 -8.42
CA LEU A 39 16.72 -4.15 -7.10
C LEU A 39 16.88 -2.66 -6.79
N TYR A 40 15.87 -2.11 -6.12
CA TYR A 40 15.80 -0.71 -5.74
C TYR A 40 15.48 -0.59 -4.24
N SER A 41 16.11 0.37 -3.57
CA SER A 41 16.11 0.43 -2.10
C SER A 41 14.77 0.80 -1.46
N TYR A 42 13.87 1.42 -2.22
CA TYR A 42 12.53 1.78 -1.76
C TYR A 42 11.53 0.77 -2.33
N ASP A 43 10.96 -0.06 -1.47
CA ASP A 43 10.08 -1.18 -1.83
C ASP A 43 8.77 -0.73 -2.48
N ASP A 44 8.18 0.35 -1.98
CA ASP A 44 6.97 0.97 -2.50
C ASP A 44 7.14 1.54 -3.92
N ILE A 45 8.27 2.20 -4.18
CA ILE A 45 8.70 2.66 -5.50
C ILE A 45 9.08 1.47 -6.39
N TYR A 46 9.78 0.47 -5.85
CA TYR A 46 10.18 -0.72 -6.60
C TYR A 46 8.96 -1.48 -7.12
N ALA A 47 7.93 -1.67 -6.29
CA ALA A 47 6.65 -2.23 -6.71
C ALA A 47 6.01 -1.41 -7.84
N GLY A 48 6.10 -0.07 -7.80
CA GLY A 48 5.67 0.81 -8.88
C GLY A 48 6.48 0.64 -10.19
N ILE A 49 7.79 0.43 -10.09
CA ILE A 49 8.66 0.12 -11.24
C ILE A 49 8.23 -1.20 -11.89
N LEU A 50 8.00 -2.25 -11.09
CA LEU A 50 7.52 -3.55 -11.56
C LEU A 50 6.12 -3.44 -12.20
N ALA A 51 5.21 -2.69 -11.56
CA ALA A 51 3.87 -2.47 -12.11
C ALA A 51 3.91 -1.76 -13.47
N LYS A 52 4.82 -0.78 -13.63
CA LYS A 52 5.02 -0.10 -14.91
C LYS A 52 5.62 -1.03 -15.97
N SER A 53 6.61 -1.86 -15.65
CA SER A 53 7.22 -2.78 -16.62
C SER A 53 6.24 -3.84 -17.10
N LEU A 54 5.37 -4.33 -16.20
CA LEU A 54 4.31 -5.29 -16.48
C LEU A 54 3.03 -4.67 -17.08
N LYS A 55 2.98 -3.34 -17.22
CA LYS A 55 1.79 -2.60 -17.70
C LYS A 55 0.52 -2.90 -16.90
N LEU A 56 0.66 -3.05 -15.58
CA LEU A 56 -0.48 -3.35 -14.70
C LEU A 56 -1.40 -2.13 -14.54
N THR A 57 -2.70 -2.40 -14.45
CA THR A 57 -3.69 -1.38 -14.08
C THR A 57 -3.56 -1.04 -12.60
N VAL A 58 -3.16 0.19 -12.31
CA VAL A 58 -3.08 0.73 -10.94
C VAL A 58 -4.29 1.60 -10.63
N LYS A 59 -4.91 1.42 -9.46
CA LYS A 59 -6.08 2.19 -9.04
C LYS A 59 -5.91 2.69 -7.61
N HIS A 60 -6.04 4.01 -7.44
CA HIS A 60 -6.12 4.62 -6.11
C HIS A 60 -7.46 4.28 -5.44
N ASN A 61 -7.42 4.00 -4.14
CA ASN A 61 -8.62 3.79 -3.32
C ASN A 61 -8.58 4.69 -2.08
N LYS A 62 -9.52 5.63 -1.99
CA LYS A 62 -9.63 6.58 -0.86
C LYS A 62 -9.90 5.92 0.51
N ASN A 63 -10.33 4.66 0.51
CA ASN A 63 -10.58 3.87 1.71
C ASN A 63 -9.30 3.19 2.25
N MET A 64 -8.17 3.35 1.57
CA MET A 64 -6.84 2.96 2.04
C MET A 64 -6.04 4.22 2.39
N ARG A 65 -5.95 4.54 3.68
CA ARG A 65 -5.39 5.81 4.17
C ARG A 65 -3.96 5.59 4.69
N PHE A 66 -2.98 6.24 4.08
CA PHE A 66 -1.57 6.09 4.50
C PHE A 66 -1.14 7.08 5.60
N TRP A 67 -2.03 7.99 6.02
CA TRP A 67 -1.80 8.94 7.11
C TRP A 67 -2.48 8.50 8.40
N LYS A 68 -2.04 9.08 9.53
CA LYS A 68 -2.70 8.90 10.83
C LYS A 68 -4.12 9.44 10.74
N ALA A 69 -5.10 8.55 10.84
CA ALA A 69 -6.51 8.91 10.84
C ALA A 69 -7.15 8.60 12.19
N GLU A 70 -8.10 9.43 12.60
CA GLU A 70 -9.11 9.00 13.55
C GLU A 70 -10.15 8.15 12.82
N VAL A 71 -10.52 7.04 13.43
CA VAL A 71 -11.46 6.07 12.86
C VAL A 71 -12.66 5.99 13.79
N GLY A 72 -13.73 6.66 13.40
CA GLY A 72 -15.03 6.53 14.03
C GLY A 72 -15.81 5.36 13.43
N VAL A 73 -17.00 5.13 14.01
CA VAL A 73 -17.95 4.07 13.62
C VAL A 73 -18.36 4.22 12.16
N LYS A 74 -18.65 5.44 11.70
CA LYS A 74 -19.08 5.70 10.32
C LYS A 74 -17.95 5.47 9.32
N GLU A 75 -16.75 5.94 9.62
CA GLU A 75 -15.58 5.76 8.76
C GLU A 75 -15.21 4.28 8.64
N ALA A 76 -15.28 3.53 9.75
CA ALA A 76 -14.92 2.12 9.80
C ALA A 76 -15.75 1.24 8.86
N LYS A 77 -17.00 1.61 8.52
CA LYS A 77 -17.86 0.82 7.63
C LYS A 77 -17.33 0.67 6.20
N THR A 78 -16.48 1.58 5.75
CA THR A 78 -15.95 1.58 4.37
C THR A 78 -14.43 1.55 4.32
N LEU A 79 -13.76 1.82 5.44
CA LEU A 79 -12.31 1.82 5.55
C LEU A 79 -11.75 0.40 5.34
N ILE A 80 -10.73 0.29 4.49
CA ILE A 80 -9.99 -0.95 4.27
C ILE A 80 -8.77 -1.00 5.18
N CYS A 81 -7.99 0.09 5.23
CA CYS A 81 -6.83 0.21 6.09
C CYS A 81 -6.52 1.67 6.40
N ALA A 82 -5.88 1.92 7.54
CA ALA A 82 -5.35 3.23 7.91
C ALA A 82 -4.04 3.10 8.68
N HIS A 83 -3.11 4.04 8.49
CA HIS A 83 -1.83 4.06 9.19
C HIS A 83 -1.95 4.69 10.60
N GLY A 84 -0.95 4.46 11.46
CA GLY A 84 -0.79 5.16 12.74
C GLY A 84 -1.49 4.54 13.94
N PHE A 85 -1.78 3.24 13.89
CA PHE A 85 -2.28 2.47 15.05
C PHE A 85 -1.14 1.66 15.67
N GLU A 86 -0.95 1.82 16.97
CA GLU A 86 0.13 1.17 17.72
C GLU A 86 -0.43 0.49 18.96
N GLY A 87 0.06 -0.73 19.25
CA GLY A 87 -0.17 -1.48 20.48
C GLY A 87 -1.59 -1.35 21.06
N LYS A 88 -1.71 -0.67 22.20
CA LYS A 88 -2.99 -0.48 22.92
C LYS A 88 -4.06 0.23 22.10
N ARG A 89 -3.69 1.17 21.22
CA ARG A 89 -4.64 1.92 20.39
C ARG A 89 -5.30 1.01 19.36
N LEU A 90 -4.54 0.10 18.75
CA LEU A 90 -5.08 -0.88 17.80
C LEU A 90 -6.12 -1.78 18.48
N ASN A 91 -5.77 -2.35 19.65
CA ASN A 91 -6.67 -3.20 20.43
C ASN A 91 -7.94 -2.47 20.88
N SER A 92 -7.81 -1.24 21.37
CA SER A 92 -8.95 -0.42 21.81
C SER A 92 -9.93 -0.15 20.68
N ILE A 93 -9.43 0.18 19.49
CA ILE A 93 -10.28 0.46 18.32
C ILE A 93 -10.92 -0.82 17.80
N TYR A 94 -10.17 -1.91 17.69
CA TYR A 94 -10.73 -3.21 17.30
C TYR A 94 -11.89 -3.62 18.21
N ASN A 95 -11.69 -3.59 19.54
CA ASN A 95 -12.72 -3.94 20.51
C ASN A 95 -13.94 -3.00 20.45
N LYS A 96 -13.72 -1.70 20.26
CA LYS A 96 -14.81 -0.73 20.08
C LYS A 96 -15.64 -1.04 18.84
N LEU A 97 -14.99 -1.25 17.69
CA LEU A 97 -15.68 -1.54 16.43
C LEU A 97 -16.44 -2.87 16.48
N ARG A 98 -15.91 -3.88 17.18
CA ARG A 98 -16.57 -5.16 17.44
C ARG A 98 -17.81 -5.00 18.35
N ALA A 99 -17.71 -4.23 19.43
CA ALA A 99 -18.83 -3.97 20.34
C ALA A 99 -19.98 -3.21 19.66
N GLU A 100 -19.66 -2.37 18.68
CA GLU A 100 -20.61 -1.62 17.85
C GLU A 100 -21.17 -2.44 16.66
N GLY A 101 -20.77 -3.71 16.51
CA GLY A 101 -21.24 -4.60 15.45
C GLY A 101 -20.77 -4.23 14.04
N ILE A 102 -19.63 -3.54 13.91
CA ILE A 102 -19.05 -3.17 12.61
C ILE A 102 -18.09 -4.25 12.09
N LEU A 103 -17.34 -4.87 13.00
CA LEU A 103 -16.47 -6.02 12.77
C LEU A 103 -17.08 -7.26 13.43
#